data_AF-R5QMW9-F1
#
_entry.id   AF-R5QMW9-F1
#
_cell.length_a   1.000
_cell.length_b   1.000
_cell.length_c   1.000
_cell.angle_alpha   90.00
_cell.angle_beta   90.00
_cell.angle_gamma   90.00
#
_symmetry.space_group_name_H-M   'P 1'
#
loop_
_entity.id
_entity.type
_entity.pdbx_description
1 polymer ?
#
loop_
_entity_poly.entity_id
_entity_poly.type
_entity_poly.pdbx_seq_one_letter_code
_entity_poly.pdbx_strand_id
1 'polypeptide(L)'
;MEDTEKHAAWAGEFNKDTVTYRFIELSMTVLEAAFESDEGLFDKYAEWMNTVLQDDNPEEKQEEKQEEAPSPVMLYEFTSEDESTVRVYAIPKPKEFFVLFRRADFETSVSLLYDTERMDIDVARIVKFSGNTSTALAWAEAFKAMLDDMLVGQMQGNEEE
;
A
#
# COMPACT_ATOMS: atom_id res chain seq x y z
N MET A 1 -9.71 21.69 -31.35
CA MET A 1 -9.42 20.25 -31.31
C MET A 1 -9.40 19.89 -29.86
N GLU A 2 -10.54 19.46 -29.34
CA GLU A 2 -10.68 19.00 -27.96
C GLU A 2 -10.43 17.49 -27.99
N ASP A 3 -9.22 17.08 -27.58
CA ASP A 3 -8.89 15.68 -27.37
C ASP A 3 -9.75 15.14 -26.23
N THR A 4 -10.81 14.45 -26.64
CA THR A 4 -11.61 13.61 -25.76
C THR A 4 -10.86 12.31 -25.55
N GLU A 5 -9.74 12.35 -24.82
CA GLU A 5 -9.18 11.16 -24.18
C GLU A 5 -10.12 10.75 -23.04
N LYS A 6 -11.27 10.20 -23.43
CA LYS A 6 -12.18 9.52 -22.53
C LYS A 6 -11.47 8.30 -21.98
N HIS A 7 -10.97 8.43 -20.75
CA HIS A 7 -10.94 7.42 -19.70
C HIS A 7 -11.40 6.03 -20.14
N ALA A 8 -10.53 5.27 -20.80
CA ALA A 8 -10.67 3.83 -20.92
C ALA A 8 -10.07 3.19 -19.68
N ALA A 9 -10.60 3.53 -18.49
CA ALA A 9 -10.35 2.72 -17.32
C ALA A 9 -11.13 1.41 -17.52
N TRP A 10 -10.42 0.35 -17.93
CA TRP A 10 -10.85 -1.05 -17.87
C TRP A 10 -11.84 -1.59 -18.91
N ALA A 11 -12.19 -0.84 -19.95
CA ALA A 11 -13.08 -1.37 -21.00
C ALA A 11 -12.33 -2.30 -21.96
N GLY A 12 -12.35 -3.62 -21.68
CA GLY A 12 -11.99 -4.67 -22.65
C GLY A 12 -10.59 -5.30 -22.51
N GLU A 13 -9.85 -5.01 -21.43
CA GLU A 13 -8.50 -5.53 -21.25
C GLU A 13 -8.49 -6.96 -20.71
N PHE A 14 -8.00 -7.91 -21.53
CA PHE A 14 -7.81 -9.33 -21.18
C PHE A 14 -6.95 -9.56 -19.92
N ASN A 15 -6.12 -8.57 -19.55
CA ASN A 15 -5.16 -8.67 -18.45
C ASN A 15 -5.64 -8.06 -17.12
N LYS A 16 -6.89 -7.59 -17.05
CA LYS A 16 -7.40 -6.90 -15.86
C LYS A 16 -7.32 -7.75 -14.58
N ASP A 17 -7.69 -9.03 -14.68
CA ASP A 17 -7.65 -9.94 -13.54
C ASP A 17 -6.20 -10.17 -13.11
N THR A 18 -5.29 -10.36 -14.07
CA THR A 18 -3.85 -10.49 -13.82
C THR A 18 -3.28 -9.27 -13.11
N VAL A 19 -3.62 -8.05 -13.56
CA VAL A 19 -3.23 -6.80 -12.89
C VAL A 19 -3.78 -6.77 -11.47
N THR A 20 -5.05 -7.14 -11.29
CA THR A 20 -5.68 -7.15 -9.97
C THR A 20 -4.96 -8.07 -9.00
N TYR A 21 -4.76 -9.34 -9.37
CA TYR A 21 -4.08 -10.30 -8.51
C TYR A 21 -2.63 -9.91 -8.26
N ARG A 22 -1.89 -9.47 -9.29
CA ARG A 22 -0.47 -9.15 -9.17
C ARG A 22 -0.24 -7.96 -8.26
N PHE A 23 -1.02 -6.89 -8.38
CA PHE A 23 -0.83 -5.71 -7.53
C PHE A 23 -1.35 -5.92 -6.10
N ILE A 24 -2.32 -6.81 -5.88
CA ILE A 24 -2.70 -7.23 -4.52
C ILE A 24 -1.55 -8.01 -3.87
N GLU A 25 -1.02 -9.02 -4.54
CA GLU A 25 0.13 -9.79 -4.05
C GLU A 25 1.33 -8.89 -3.78
N LEU A 26 1.65 -7.99 -4.71
CA LEU A 26 2.75 -7.05 -4.53
C LEU A 26 2.53 -6.11 -3.34
N SER A 27 1.27 -5.74 -3.06
CA SER A 27 0.95 -4.94 -1.88
C SER A 27 1.21 -5.69 -0.57
N MET A 28 1.03 -7.01 -0.55
CA MET A 28 1.39 -7.86 0.61
C MET A 28 2.90 -7.80 0.84
N THR A 29 3.69 -8.11 -0.19
CA THR A 29 5.16 -8.12 -0.09
C THR A 29 5.71 -6.75 0.33
N VAL A 30 5.13 -5.66 -0.17
CA VAL A 30 5.52 -4.30 0.23
C VAL A 30 5.18 -4.02 1.70
N LEU A 31 4.03 -4.48 2.21
CA LEU A 31 3.69 -4.33 3.62
C LEU A 31 4.60 -5.17 4.51
N GLU A 32 4.83 -6.42 4.16
CA GLU A 32 5.78 -7.31 4.85
C GLU A 32 7.14 -6.62 4.94
N ALA A 33 7.69 -6.16 3.81
CA ALA A 33 8.94 -5.43 3.79
C ALA A 33 8.91 -4.14 4.64
N ALA A 34 7.81 -3.39 4.65
CA ALA A 34 7.69 -2.20 5.48
C ALA A 34 7.76 -2.55 6.98
N PHE A 35 7.04 -3.59 7.43
CA PHE A 35 7.05 -4.04 8.82
C PHE A 35 8.35 -4.74 9.24
N GLU A 36 9.01 -5.47 8.34
CA GLU A 36 10.29 -6.12 8.62
C GLU A 36 11.46 -5.13 8.64
N SER A 37 11.40 -4.07 7.83
CA SER A 37 12.50 -3.09 7.75
C SER A 37 12.56 -2.06 8.88
N ASP A 38 11.45 -1.82 9.58
CA ASP A 38 11.39 -0.93 10.76
C ASP A 38 10.73 -1.68 11.92
N GLU A 39 11.55 -2.25 12.81
CA GLU A 39 11.10 -2.97 14.00
C GLU A 39 10.14 -2.14 14.89
N GLY A 40 10.26 -0.81 14.86
CA GLY A 40 9.40 0.09 15.63
C GLY A 40 8.11 0.50 14.90
N LEU A 41 7.92 0.10 13.63
CA LEU A 41 6.75 0.48 12.85
C LEU A 41 5.45 -0.10 13.41
N PHE A 42 5.51 -1.32 13.95
CA PHE A 42 4.36 -1.97 14.57
C PHE A 42 3.87 -1.18 15.78
N ASP A 43 4.78 -0.79 16.67
CA ASP A 43 4.47 0.00 17.87
C ASP A 43 3.93 1.38 17.49
N LYS A 44 4.57 2.08 16.53
CA LYS A 44 4.09 3.37 16.02
C LYS A 44 2.68 3.26 15.43
N TYR A 45 2.41 2.22 14.66
CA TYR A 45 1.08 1.96 14.09
C TYR A 45 0.04 1.69 15.18
N ALA A 46 0.38 0.88 16.19
CA ALA A 46 -0.51 0.57 17.30
C ALA A 46 -0.81 1.81 18.15
N GLU A 47 0.20 2.62 18.48
CA GLU A 47 0.04 3.89 19.19
C GLU A 47 -0.87 4.86 18.43
N TRP A 48 -0.61 5.05 17.14
CA TRP A 48 -1.45 5.89 16.30
C TRP A 48 -2.89 5.35 16.18
N MET A 49 -3.08 4.05 16.03
CA MET A 49 -4.43 3.47 15.96
C MET A 49 -5.20 3.64 17.28
N ASN A 50 -4.51 3.60 18.42
CA ASN A 50 -5.13 3.87 19.71
C ASN A 50 -5.67 5.32 19.80
N THR A 51 -4.96 6.30 19.23
CA THR A 51 -5.49 7.68 19.18
C THR A 51 -6.72 7.77 18.26
N VAL A 52 -6.67 7.11 17.10
CA VAL A 52 -7.80 7.06 16.16
C VAL A 52 -9.06 6.47 16.80
N LEU A 53 -8.91 5.38 17.56
CA LEU A 53 -10.03 4.69 18.19
C LEU A 53 -10.60 5.43 19.40
N GLN A 54 -9.79 6.20 20.12
CA GLN A 54 -10.26 7.06 21.21
C GLN A 54 -11.12 8.21 20.68
N ASP A 55 -10.74 8.82 19.55
CA ASP A 55 -11.50 9.91 18.92
C ASP A 55 -12.89 9.48 18.37
N ASP A 56 -13.04 8.19 18.07
CA ASP A 56 -14.29 7.60 17.56
C ASP A 56 -15.25 7.15 18.69
N ASN A 57 -14.84 7.28 19.97
CA ASN A 57 -15.68 6.93 21.12
C ASN A 57 -16.66 8.08 21.47
N PRO A 58 -17.98 7.91 21.32
CA PRO A 58 -18.95 8.99 21.52
C PRO A 58 -19.19 9.35 22.99
N GLU A 59 -18.70 8.56 23.96
CA GLU A 59 -18.97 8.79 25.39
C GLU A 59 -18.08 9.87 26.03
N GLU A 60 -16.95 10.23 25.42
CA GLU A 60 -15.99 11.22 25.96
C GLU A 60 -16.10 12.62 25.34
N LYS A 61 -17.06 12.86 24.42
CA LYS A 61 -17.24 14.17 23.78
C LYS A 61 -18.05 15.16 24.64
N GLN A 62 -17.52 15.49 25.82
CA GLN A 62 -17.78 16.77 26.48
C GLN A 62 -16.51 17.62 26.37
N GLU A 63 -16.67 18.82 25.79
CA GLU A 63 -15.72 19.93 25.71
C GLU A 63 -14.78 19.98 24.48
N GLU A 64 -15.25 20.78 23.50
CA GLU A 64 -14.47 21.74 22.72
C GLU A 64 -13.04 21.37 22.29
N LYS A 65 -12.89 20.41 21.38
CA LYS A 65 -11.92 20.52 20.29
C LYS A 65 -12.59 20.13 18.98
N GLN A 66 -12.46 21.00 17.96
CA GLN A 66 -12.57 20.57 16.58
C GLN A 66 -11.34 19.70 16.30
N GLU A 67 -11.34 18.46 16.77
CA GLU A 67 -10.33 17.48 16.40
C GLU A 67 -10.60 17.10 14.94
N GLU A 68 -9.69 17.55 14.07
CA GLU A 68 -9.62 17.12 12.68
C GLU A 68 -9.57 15.59 12.67
N ALA A 69 -10.48 14.96 11.93
CA ALA A 69 -10.48 13.51 11.81
C ALA A 69 -9.07 13.01 11.44
N PRO A 70 -8.55 11.97 12.10
CA PRO A 70 -7.18 11.52 11.89
C PRO A 70 -6.92 11.24 10.42
N SER A 71 -5.86 11.84 9.89
CA SER A 71 -5.50 11.74 8.47
C SER A 71 -4.70 10.46 8.20
N PRO A 72 -4.75 9.89 6.98
CA PRO A 72 -3.89 8.78 6.60
C PRO A 72 -2.41 9.09 6.83
N VAL A 73 -1.67 8.15 7.41
CA VAL A 73 -0.24 8.29 7.68
C VAL A 73 0.55 7.44 6.68
N MET A 74 1.56 8.03 6.05
CA MET A 74 2.49 7.28 5.19
C MET A 74 3.44 6.47 6.08
N LEU A 75 3.39 5.15 5.96
CA LEU A 75 4.27 4.24 6.68
C LEU A 75 5.59 4.04 5.95
N TYR A 76 5.53 3.99 4.62
CA TYR A 76 6.68 3.61 3.81
C TYR A 76 6.63 4.27 2.44
N GLU A 77 7.81 4.63 1.91
CA GLU A 77 8.01 5.09 0.54
C GLU A 77 9.24 4.43 -0.06
N PHE A 78 9.05 3.73 -1.17
CA PHE A 78 10.12 3.29 -2.04
C PHE A 78 10.14 4.17 -3.29
N THR A 79 11.32 4.63 -3.69
CA THR A 79 11.53 5.35 -4.94
C THR A 79 12.69 4.70 -5.69
N SER A 80 12.45 4.22 -6.91
CA SER A 80 13.49 3.69 -7.78
C SER A 80 14.18 4.78 -8.59
N GLU A 81 15.32 4.44 -9.18
CA GLU A 81 16.10 5.33 -10.07
C GLU A 81 15.31 5.82 -11.28
N ASP A 82 14.31 5.06 -11.74
CA ASP A 82 13.43 5.43 -12.86
C ASP A 82 12.22 6.28 -12.43
N GLU A 83 12.30 6.89 -11.24
CA GLU A 83 11.27 7.74 -10.62
C GLU A 83 9.94 7.00 -10.34
N SER A 84 9.92 5.67 -10.39
CA SER A 84 8.76 4.92 -9.92
C SER A 84 8.68 5.02 -8.39
N THR A 85 7.47 5.21 -7.88
CA THR A 85 7.21 5.35 -6.45
C THR A 85 6.21 4.32 -5.97
N VAL A 86 6.50 3.72 -4.82
CA VAL A 86 5.56 2.87 -4.08
C VAL A 86 5.38 3.48 -2.70
N ARG A 87 4.14 3.76 -2.33
CA ARG A 87 3.82 4.36 -1.03
C ARG A 87 2.80 3.53 -0.30
N VAL A 88 3.06 3.28 0.97
CA VAL A 88 2.16 2.58 1.88
C VAL A 88 1.59 3.59 2.86
N TYR A 89 0.27 3.57 2.98
CA TYR A 89 -0.46 4.41 3.92
C TYR A 89 -1.26 3.54 4.88
N ALA A 90 -1.22 3.89 6.16
CA ALA A 90 -2.20 3.46 7.14
C ALA A 90 -3.43 4.37 7.05
N ILE A 91 -4.62 3.77 6.96
CA ILE A 91 -5.90 4.48 6.95
C ILE A 91 -6.41 4.52 8.41
N PRO A 92 -7.11 5.58 8.84
CA PRO A 92 -7.64 5.73 10.22
C PRO A 92 -8.82 4.78 10.49
N LYS A 93 -8.60 3.50 10.23
CA LYS A 93 -9.50 2.38 10.46
C LYS A 93 -8.66 1.14 10.78
N PRO A 94 -9.09 0.28 11.71
CA PRO A 94 -8.34 -0.91 12.09
C PRO A 94 -8.01 -1.77 10.88
N LYS A 95 -6.74 -2.19 10.79
CA LYS A 95 -6.22 -3.10 9.75
C LYS A 95 -6.32 -2.56 8.32
N GLU A 96 -6.77 -1.33 8.10
CA GLU A 96 -6.97 -0.80 6.75
C GLU A 96 -5.72 -0.06 6.27
N PHE A 97 -5.23 -0.45 5.10
CA PHE A 97 -4.08 0.15 4.45
C PHE A 97 -4.40 0.47 3.00
N PHE A 98 -3.59 1.37 2.45
CA PHE A 98 -3.64 1.78 1.07
C PHE A 98 -2.25 1.81 0.48
N VAL A 99 -2.05 1.13 -0.63
CA VAL A 99 -0.77 1.09 -1.35
C VAL A 99 -0.94 1.76 -2.70
N LEU A 100 -0.07 2.72 -3.00
CA LEU A 100 -0.03 3.46 -4.26
C LEU A 100 1.24 3.10 -5.02
N PHE A 101 1.07 2.59 -6.23
CA PHE A 101 2.13 2.35 -7.21
C PHE A 101 2.00 3.40 -8.30
N ARG A 102 3.05 4.18 -8.54
CA ARG A 102 3.05 5.23 -9.57
C ARG A 102 4.33 5.22 -10.35
N ARG A 103 4.18 5.27 -11.66
CA ARG A 103 5.23 5.50 -12.65
C ARG A 103 4.74 6.54 -13.66
N ALA A 104 5.61 7.01 -14.55
CA ALA A 104 5.25 7.98 -15.59
C ALA A 104 4.08 7.50 -16.49
N ASP A 105 3.95 6.19 -16.73
CA ASP A 105 3.01 5.61 -17.69
C ASP A 105 1.89 4.75 -17.09
N PHE A 106 1.89 4.54 -15.77
CA PHE A 106 0.77 3.94 -15.07
C PHE A 106 0.67 4.37 -13.60
N GLU A 107 -0.54 4.25 -13.06
CA GLU A 107 -0.82 4.39 -11.64
C GLU A 107 -1.81 3.29 -11.23
N THR A 108 -1.50 2.59 -10.14
CA THR A 108 -2.35 1.58 -9.54
C THR A 108 -2.45 1.86 -8.05
N SER A 109 -3.65 1.72 -7.48
CA SER A 109 -3.79 1.75 -6.03
C SER A 109 -4.64 0.60 -5.52
N VAL A 110 -4.21 0.07 -4.38
CA VAL A 110 -4.81 -1.08 -3.70
C VAL A 110 -5.24 -0.65 -2.30
N SER A 111 -6.48 -0.96 -1.95
CA SER A 111 -6.98 -0.85 -0.58
C SER A 111 -7.13 -2.26 -0.03
N LEU A 112 -6.67 -2.45 1.20
CA LEU A 112 -6.58 -3.77 1.80
C LEU A 112 -6.84 -3.73 3.31
N LEU A 113 -7.46 -4.79 3.80
CA LEU A 113 -7.56 -5.14 5.21
C LEU A 113 -6.49 -6.21 5.47
N TYR A 114 -5.49 -5.85 6.27
CA TYR A 114 -4.31 -6.67 6.53
C TYR A 114 -4.18 -6.95 8.02
N ASP A 115 -4.14 -8.24 8.35
CA ASP A 115 -3.87 -8.71 9.69
C ASP A 115 -2.35 -8.74 9.90
N THR A 116 -1.83 -7.71 10.58
CA THR A 116 -0.40 -7.55 10.84
C THR A 116 0.17 -8.64 11.77
N GLU A 117 -0.65 -9.30 12.58
CA GLU A 117 -0.21 -10.40 13.45
C GLU A 117 -0.02 -11.70 12.67
N ARG A 118 -0.89 -11.93 11.69
CA ARG A 118 -0.86 -13.14 10.84
C ARG A 118 -0.07 -12.96 9.55
N MET A 119 0.29 -11.72 9.23
CA MET A 119 0.85 -11.33 7.94
C MET A 119 -0.01 -11.81 6.77
N ASP A 120 -1.33 -11.57 6.85
CA ASP A 120 -2.29 -12.07 5.86
C ASP A 120 -3.33 -11.01 5.49
N ILE A 121 -3.91 -11.14 4.29
CA ILE A 121 -4.96 -10.26 3.80
C ILE A 121 -6.34 -10.88 4.07
N ASP A 122 -7.19 -10.12 4.76
CA ASP A 122 -8.61 -10.46 4.89
C ASP A 122 -9.39 -10.07 3.62
N VAL A 123 -9.13 -8.86 3.11
CA VAL A 123 -9.82 -8.30 1.94
C VAL A 123 -8.85 -7.40 1.18
N ALA A 124 -8.84 -7.46 -0.15
CA ALA A 124 -8.14 -6.48 -0.98
C ALA A 124 -8.91 -6.14 -2.24
N ARG A 125 -8.72 -4.91 -2.73
CA ARG A 125 -9.28 -4.45 -4.00
C ARG A 125 -8.38 -3.41 -4.65
N ILE A 126 -8.38 -3.41 -5.98
CA ILE A 126 -7.87 -2.27 -6.75
C ILE A 126 -8.90 -1.15 -6.64
N VAL A 127 -8.46 0.01 -6.13
CA VAL A 127 -9.29 1.21 -6.03
C VAL A 127 -9.24 1.99 -7.33
N LYS A 128 -8.05 2.07 -7.93
CA LYS A 128 -7.82 2.76 -9.20
C LYS A 128 -6.74 2.05 -9.98
N PHE A 129 -6.92 2.04 -11.29
CA PHE A 129 -5.86 1.77 -12.24
C PHE A 129 -6.01 2.70 -13.44
N SER A 130 -4.90 3.23 -13.92
CA SER A 130 -4.83 4.01 -15.15
C SER A 130 -3.47 3.82 -15.80
N GLY A 131 -3.41 3.73 -17.12
CA GLY A 131 -2.17 3.59 -17.89
C GLY A 131 -2.09 2.27 -18.64
N ASN A 132 -0.87 1.85 -18.99
CA ASN A 132 -0.62 0.65 -19.78
C ASN A 132 -0.54 -0.61 -18.91
N THR A 133 -1.44 -1.56 -19.11
CA THR A 133 -1.47 -2.82 -18.34
C THR A 133 -0.25 -3.71 -18.55
N SER A 134 0.29 -3.80 -19.77
CA SER A 134 1.49 -4.59 -20.04
C SER A 134 2.72 -4.00 -19.36
N THR A 135 2.88 -2.67 -19.37
CA THR A 135 3.98 -2.04 -18.63
C THR A 135 3.84 -2.26 -17.13
N ALA A 136 2.63 -2.07 -16.60
CA ALA A 136 2.36 -2.25 -15.17
C ALA A 136 2.70 -3.67 -14.70
N LEU A 137 2.35 -4.70 -15.49
CA LEU A 137 2.65 -6.09 -15.17
C LEU A 137 4.16 -6.39 -15.25
N ALA A 138 4.84 -5.97 -16.31
CA ALA A 138 6.28 -6.19 -16.46
C ALA A 138 7.07 -5.50 -15.34
N TRP A 139 6.64 -4.28 -14.97
CA TRP A 139 7.21 -3.55 -13.84
C TRP A 139 6.95 -4.27 -12.52
N ALA A 140 5.72 -4.74 -12.27
CA ALA A 140 5.38 -5.44 -11.04
C ALA A 140 6.20 -6.73 -10.85
N GLU A 141 6.46 -7.47 -11.92
CA GLU A 141 7.30 -8.67 -11.87
C GLU A 141 8.76 -8.33 -11.53
N ALA A 142 9.33 -7.31 -12.19
CA ALA A 142 10.70 -6.87 -11.90
C ALA A 142 10.85 -6.32 -10.48
N PHE A 143 9.87 -5.54 -10.02
CA PHE A 143 9.87 -4.96 -8.69
C PHE A 143 9.68 -6.02 -7.60
N LYS A 144 8.82 -7.02 -7.82
CA LYS A 144 8.67 -8.15 -6.89
C LYS A 144 10.00 -8.90 -6.71
N ALA A 145 10.69 -9.24 -7.81
CA ALA A 145 11.97 -9.91 -7.73
C ALA A 145 13.01 -9.11 -6.93
N MET A 146 13.03 -7.79 -7.11
CA MET A 146 13.89 -6.89 -6.31
C MET A 146 13.56 -6.93 -4.82
N LEU A 147 12.26 -6.90 -4.45
CA LEU A 147 11.84 -7.00 -3.06
C LEU A 147 12.19 -8.36 -2.45
N ASP A 148 11.94 -9.45 -3.16
CA ASP A 148 12.27 -10.81 -2.72
C ASP A 148 13.77 -10.94 -2.43
N ASP A 149 14.63 -10.40 -3.31
CA ASP A 149 16.08 -10.38 -3.12
C ASP A 149 16.49 -9.55 -1.87
N MET A 150 15.83 -8.42 -1.61
CA MET A 150 16.07 -7.61 -0.41
C MET A 150 15.70 -8.35 0.87
N LEU A 151 14.52 -8.98 0.91
CA LEU A 151 14.03 -9.74 2.06
C LEU A 151 14.96 -10.93 2.37
N VAL A 152 15.39 -11.67 1.34
CA VAL A 152 16.36 -12.77 1.50
C VAL A 152 17.72 -12.28 1.99
N GLY A 153 18.20 -11.15 1.46
CA GLY A 153 19.47 -10.55 1.88
C GLY A 153 19.48 -10.13 3.35
N GLN A 154 18.36 -9.61 3.86
CA GLN A 154 18.20 -9.26 5.28
C GLN A 154 18.22 -10.49 6.19
N MET A 155 17.64 -11.62 5.76
CA MET A 155 17.69 -12.87 6.53
C MET A 155 19.10 -13.47 6.62
N GLN A 156 19.91 -13.39 5.55
CA GLN A 156 21.28 -13.93 5.56
C GLN A 156 22.26 -13.05 6.34
N GLY A 157 22.06 -11.73 6.37
CA GLY A 157 22.89 -10.81 7.17
C GLY A 157 22.76 -10.99 8.68
N ASN A 158 21.64 -11.55 9.15
CA ASN A 158 21.39 -11.82 10.57
C ASN A 158 21.99 -13.16 11.07
N GLU A 159 22.58 -13.98 10.20
CA GLU A 159 23.23 -15.24 10.60
C GLU A 159 24.76 -15.13 10.79
N GLU A 160 25.37 -13.95 10.54
CA GLU A 160 26.82 -13.72 10.65
C GLU A 160 27.29 -12.81 11.81
N GLU A 161 26.45 -12.48 12.81
CA GLU A 161 26.89 -11.80 14.06
C GLU A 161 26.99 -12.73 15.28
#